data_AF-A0A957I5G9-F1
#
_entry.id   AF-A0A957I5G9-F1
#
_cell.length_a   1.000
_cell.length_b   1.000
_cell.length_c   1.000
_cell.angle_alpha   90.00
_cell.angle_beta   90.00
_cell.angle_gamma   90.00
#
_symmetry.space_group_name_H-M   'P 1'
#
loop_
_entity.id
_entity.type
_entity.pdbx_description
1 polymer ?
#
loop_
_entity_poly.entity_id
_entity_poly.type
_entity_poly.pdbx_seq_one_letter_code
_entity_poly.pdbx_strand_id
1 'polypeptide(L)'
;MKREKHVIDNEARYDRWHSLFRATLGETAADLDPQAIYTHFRPTFHRRQPLQILSAAAPTPVGLSRLEGLPDLPPTLTWPEQNGQALDFLAQINLAHLEKGFHPLLPPQGWLYFFVGDFWNQNVIPHHVLYYDGEVSDLAPTPPPPDLQPPQQLLRETALLSLTAGFTMDPDLLPVFWSRSYDESKETFYETLAPLSEPCQPETTRLGGYAYGFQGDHVDHTARLYLNGFATLVRYGYFHPQPWFRSEAAREAHFRGIDEAIAAAGDGPRWLAEAERYENLPNKEATIAAPVELLLGLESVMNRYWLDMGFLQFFIRQDDLAAARFDNTFCDIIST
;
A
#
# COMPACT_ATOMS: atom_id res chain seq x y z
N MET A 1 5.69 22.76 -26.55
CA MET A 1 5.46 23.03 -25.12
C MET A 1 6.43 22.17 -24.32
N LYS A 2 7.50 22.77 -23.78
CA LYS A 2 8.51 22.04 -22.99
C LYS A 2 7.88 21.68 -21.64
N ARG A 3 7.87 20.39 -21.28
CA ARG A 3 7.51 19.94 -19.93
C ARG A 3 8.55 20.50 -18.96
N GLU A 4 8.13 21.39 -18.06
CA GLU A 4 8.92 21.70 -16.88
C GLU A 4 9.02 20.42 -16.05
N LYS A 5 10.21 19.84 -15.98
CA LYS A 5 10.53 18.90 -14.91
C LYS A 5 10.44 19.71 -13.63
N HIS A 6 9.41 19.44 -12.80
CA HIS A 6 9.42 19.87 -11.41
C HIS A 6 10.64 19.19 -10.76
N VAL A 7 11.76 19.91 -10.71
CA VAL A 7 12.88 19.56 -9.85
C VAL A 7 12.38 19.87 -8.45
N ILE A 8 12.07 18.84 -7.69
CA ILE A 8 11.74 18.97 -6.28
C ILE A 8 12.98 19.56 -5.61
N ASP A 9 12.84 20.77 -5.08
CA ASP A 9 13.87 21.38 -4.24
C ASP A 9 14.00 20.55 -2.96
N ASN A 10 15.09 19.79 -2.86
CA ASN A 10 15.32 18.88 -1.75
C ASN A 10 15.56 19.63 -0.43
N GLU A 11 16.11 20.84 -0.45
CA GLU A 11 16.29 21.66 0.76
C GLU A 11 14.96 22.20 1.26
N ALA A 12 14.14 22.78 0.37
CA ALA A 12 12.81 23.24 0.76
C ALA A 12 11.88 22.08 1.23
N ARG A 13 12.05 20.89 0.65
CA ARG A 13 11.34 19.68 1.08
C ARG A 13 11.80 19.22 2.46
N TYR A 14 13.10 19.24 2.72
CA TYR A 14 13.70 18.91 4.01
C TYR A 14 13.18 19.83 5.12
N ASP A 15 13.24 21.14 4.93
CA ASP A 15 12.81 22.12 5.94
C ASP A 15 11.34 21.96 6.31
N ARG A 16 10.52 21.68 5.29
CA ARG A 16 9.10 21.40 5.49
C ARG A 16 8.89 20.12 6.31
N TRP A 17 9.58 19.03 5.97
CA TRP A 17 9.44 17.76 6.67
C TRP A 17 9.93 17.86 8.10
N HIS A 18 11.06 18.52 8.34
CA HIS A 18 11.56 18.80 9.67
C HIS A 18 10.55 19.59 10.52
N SER A 19 9.96 20.64 9.96
CA SER A 19 8.96 21.46 10.65
C SER A 19 7.70 20.66 11.01
N LEU A 20 7.19 19.88 10.06
CA LEU A 20 6.04 18.98 10.29
C LEU A 20 6.38 17.92 11.35
N PHE A 21 7.55 17.32 11.27
CA PHE A 21 8.00 16.29 12.20
C PHE A 21 8.06 16.79 13.64
N ARG A 22 8.68 17.96 13.87
CA ARG A 22 8.69 18.59 15.20
C ARG A 22 7.30 18.97 15.68
N ALA A 23 6.43 19.47 14.79
CA ALA A 23 5.06 19.81 15.16
C ALA A 23 4.23 18.57 15.56
N THR A 24 4.47 17.43 14.92
CA THR A 24 3.74 16.18 15.18
C THR A 24 4.27 15.40 16.38
N LEU A 25 5.58 15.35 16.58
CA LEU A 25 6.23 14.49 17.58
C LEU A 25 6.80 15.25 18.79
N GLY A 26 6.83 16.59 18.74
CA GLY A 26 7.19 17.44 19.87
C GLY A 26 8.60 17.18 20.41
N GLU A 27 8.73 17.21 21.75
CA GLU A 27 10.01 17.04 22.45
C GLU A 27 10.64 15.66 22.23
N THR A 28 9.84 14.62 21.95
CA THR A 28 10.32 13.25 21.65
C THR A 28 11.24 13.21 20.42
N ALA A 29 11.17 14.23 19.56
CA ALA A 29 11.93 14.36 18.33
C ALA A 29 12.97 15.51 18.36
N ALA A 30 13.17 16.18 19.51
CA ALA A 30 13.92 17.44 19.58
C ALA A 30 15.39 17.33 19.13
N ASP A 31 15.99 16.16 19.33
CA ASP A 31 17.41 15.91 19.12
C ASP A 31 17.74 15.19 17.81
N LEU A 32 16.73 14.89 16.98
CA LEU A 32 16.97 14.24 15.68
C LEU A 32 17.52 15.21 14.65
N ASP A 33 18.61 14.79 14.00
CA ASP A 33 19.14 15.42 12.79
C ASP A 33 18.04 15.42 11.71
N PRO A 34 17.68 16.58 11.14
CA PRO A 34 16.64 16.58 10.13
C PRO A 34 17.02 15.86 8.84
N GLN A 35 18.31 15.57 8.59
CA GLN A 35 18.71 14.67 7.50
C GLN A 35 18.32 13.23 7.79
N ALA A 36 18.41 12.80 9.05
CA ALA A 36 17.87 11.52 9.48
C ALA A 36 16.35 11.48 9.33
N ILE A 37 15.63 12.57 9.65
CA ILE A 37 14.18 12.68 9.45
C ILE A 37 13.81 12.44 7.98
N TYR A 38 14.45 13.15 7.06
CA TYR A 38 14.18 13.00 5.64
C TYR A 38 14.54 11.61 5.09
N THR A 39 15.62 11.02 5.59
CA THR A 39 16.15 9.74 5.08
C THR A 39 15.35 8.54 5.59
N HIS A 40 14.84 8.63 6.83
CA HIS A 40 14.35 7.46 7.56
C HIS A 40 12.91 7.54 8.04
N PHE A 41 12.22 8.66 7.79
CA PHE A 41 10.82 8.80 8.15
C PHE A 41 10.01 9.16 6.92
N ARG A 42 8.76 8.71 6.87
CA ARG A 42 7.80 9.08 5.82
C ARG A 42 6.51 9.60 6.43
N PRO A 43 5.92 10.68 5.89
CA PRO A 43 4.63 11.16 6.35
C PRO A 43 3.55 10.12 6.06
N THR A 44 2.63 9.97 7.00
CA THR A 44 1.48 9.07 6.90
C THR A 44 0.26 9.72 7.53
N PHE A 45 -0.90 9.18 7.23
CA PHE A 45 -2.12 9.39 8.02
C PHE A 45 -2.56 8.05 8.59
N HIS A 46 -2.58 7.91 9.91
CA HIS A 46 -2.91 6.64 10.59
C HIS A 46 -4.05 6.76 11.58
N ARG A 47 -4.71 5.62 11.81
CA ARG A 47 -5.77 5.48 12.81
C ARG A 47 -5.18 5.41 14.21
N ARG A 48 -5.36 6.45 15.02
CA ARG A 48 -4.97 6.45 16.45
C ARG A 48 -6.11 6.13 17.40
N GLN A 49 -7.34 6.34 16.96
CA GLN A 49 -8.52 6.13 17.79
C GLN A 49 -9.14 4.75 17.53
N PRO A 50 -9.81 4.14 18.52
CA PRO A 50 -10.62 2.95 18.29
C PRO A 50 -11.69 3.20 17.22
N LEU A 51 -11.97 2.17 16.42
CA LEU A 51 -13.01 2.25 15.40
C LEU A 51 -14.39 2.38 16.04
N GLN A 52 -15.18 3.33 15.55
CA GLN A 52 -16.61 3.37 15.84
C GLN A 52 -17.34 2.47 14.84
N ILE A 53 -17.63 1.24 15.26
CA ILE A 53 -18.36 0.26 14.46
C ILE A 53 -19.85 0.59 14.49
N LEU A 54 -20.45 0.67 13.31
CA LEU A 54 -21.86 0.93 13.10
C LEU A 54 -22.52 -0.32 12.53
N SER A 55 -23.70 -0.66 13.05
CA SER A 55 -24.48 -1.77 12.53
C SER A 55 -25.00 -1.45 11.12
N ALA A 56 -25.35 -2.49 10.35
CA ALA A 56 -25.86 -2.34 8.99
C ALA A 56 -27.12 -1.45 8.86
N ALA A 57 -27.90 -1.29 9.93
CA ALA A 57 -29.10 -0.47 9.94
C ALA A 57 -28.86 0.97 10.42
N ALA A 58 -27.66 1.28 10.93
CA ALA A 58 -27.34 2.61 11.42
C ALA A 58 -27.08 3.55 10.23
N PRO A 59 -27.65 4.77 10.26
CA PRO A 59 -27.36 5.76 9.22
C PRO A 59 -25.89 6.18 9.31
N THR A 60 -25.20 6.18 8.17
CA THR A 60 -23.83 6.69 8.05
C THR A 60 -23.83 7.99 7.25
N PRO A 61 -23.07 9.01 7.66
CA PRO A 61 -22.95 10.22 6.86
C PRO A 61 -22.22 9.92 5.55
N VAL A 62 -22.83 10.34 4.44
CA VAL A 62 -22.31 10.15 3.08
C VAL A 62 -20.97 10.88 2.91
N GLY A 63 -20.03 10.23 2.22
CA GLY A 63 -18.74 10.79 1.89
C GLY A 63 -17.73 10.81 3.04
N LEU A 64 -18.02 10.23 4.20
CA LEU A 64 -17.03 10.08 5.25
C LEU A 64 -16.07 8.92 4.99
N SER A 65 -14.85 9.05 5.52
CA SER A 65 -13.90 7.95 5.55
C SER A 65 -14.43 6.79 6.37
N ARG A 66 -14.34 5.58 5.85
CA ARG A 66 -14.84 4.36 6.49
C ARG A 66 -14.09 3.12 6.03
N LEU A 67 -14.18 2.08 6.85
CA LEU A 67 -13.82 0.71 6.50
C LEU A 67 -15.08 -0.12 6.34
N GLU A 68 -15.09 -1.01 5.35
CA GLU A 68 -16.15 -1.99 5.11
C GLU A 68 -17.54 -1.37 4.89
N GLY A 69 -18.56 -2.22 4.68
CA GLY A 69 -19.92 -1.78 4.40
C GLY A 69 -20.14 -1.48 2.92
N LEU A 70 -20.90 -0.42 2.65
CA LEU A 70 -21.10 0.07 1.29
C LEU A 70 -20.27 1.34 1.04
N PRO A 71 -19.57 1.45 -0.10
CA PRO A 71 -19.01 2.70 -0.56
C PRO A 71 -20.12 3.67 -0.95
N ASP A 72 -19.85 4.96 -0.81
CA ASP A 72 -20.66 6.00 -1.42
C ASP A 72 -20.05 6.34 -2.78
N LEU A 73 -20.49 5.69 -3.84
CA LEU A 73 -19.97 5.90 -5.20
C LEU A 73 -20.78 7.00 -5.91
N PRO A 74 -20.13 7.83 -6.75
CA PRO A 74 -20.82 8.68 -7.71
C PRO A 74 -21.37 7.82 -8.88
N PRO A 75 -22.37 8.31 -9.63
CA PRO A 75 -22.92 7.59 -10.78
C PRO A 75 -21.91 7.38 -11.92
N THR A 76 -20.78 8.09 -11.90
CA THR A 76 -19.70 7.97 -12.90
C THR A 76 -18.73 6.84 -12.61
N LEU A 77 -18.74 6.27 -11.40
CA LEU A 77 -17.88 5.16 -11.02
C LEU A 77 -18.69 3.88 -10.90
N THR A 78 -18.17 2.81 -11.49
CA THR A 78 -18.77 1.48 -11.41
C THR A 78 -18.06 0.66 -10.34
N TRP A 79 -18.81 -0.18 -9.63
CA TRP A 79 -18.25 -1.17 -8.73
C TRP A 79 -17.29 -2.11 -9.49
N PRO A 80 -16.02 -2.24 -9.09
CA PRO A 80 -15.05 -3.07 -9.80
C PRO A 80 -15.38 -4.57 -9.76
N GLU A 81 -15.09 -5.29 -10.83
CA GLU A 81 -15.33 -6.72 -10.93
C GLU A 81 -14.16 -7.46 -11.59
N GLN A 82 -14.07 -8.75 -11.32
CA GLN A 82 -13.14 -9.66 -11.98
C GLN A 82 -13.87 -10.95 -12.36
N ASN A 83 -13.85 -11.30 -13.64
CA ASN A 83 -14.42 -12.56 -14.14
C ASN A 83 -15.90 -12.80 -13.76
N GLY A 84 -16.75 -11.76 -13.77
CA GLY A 84 -18.16 -11.86 -13.40
C GLY A 84 -18.42 -11.77 -11.89
N GLN A 85 -17.38 -11.57 -11.08
CA GLN A 85 -17.42 -11.52 -9.63
C GLN A 85 -17.08 -10.11 -9.14
N ALA A 86 -18.02 -9.49 -8.42
CA ALA A 86 -17.80 -8.18 -7.80
C ALA A 86 -16.64 -8.26 -6.79
N LEU A 87 -15.76 -7.26 -6.78
CA LEU A 87 -14.67 -7.19 -5.80
C LEU A 87 -15.20 -6.79 -4.41
N ASP A 88 -14.50 -7.19 -3.36
CA ASP A 88 -14.77 -6.78 -1.99
C ASP A 88 -14.40 -5.32 -1.79
N PHE A 89 -15.33 -4.52 -1.26
CA PHE A 89 -15.03 -3.15 -0.82
C PHE A 89 -14.32 -3.17 0.53
N LEU A 90 -13.23 -2.41 0.64
CA LEU A 90 -12.38 -2.36 1.83
C LEU A 90 -12.48 -1.02 2.57
N ALA A 91 -12.29 0.07 1.84
CA ALA A 91 -12.17 1.39 2.44
C ALA A 91 -12.59 2.49 1.47
N GLN A 92 -13.19 3.53 2.03
CA GLN A 92 -13.40 4.83 1.39
C GLN A 92 -12.65 5.86 2.23
N ILE A 93 -11.86 6.72 1.60
CA ILE A 93 -11.07 7.75 2.28
C ILE A 93 -11.37 9.10 1.64
N ASN A 94 -11.95 10.00 2.41
CA ASN A 94 -12.16 11.39 2.03
C ASN A 94 -10.89 12.20 2.31
N LEU A 95 -10.19 12.58 1.25
CA LEU A 95 -8.92 13.30 1.32
C LEU A 95 -9.09 14.74 1.84
N ALA A 96 -10.28 15.34 1.67
CA ALA A 96 -10.55 16.69 2.15
C ALA A 96 -10.59 16.80 3.68
N HIS A 97 -10.72 15.67 4.39
CA HIS A 97 -10.69 15.59 5.85
C HIS A 97 -9.29 15.30 6.42
N LEU A 98 -8.29 15.14 5.57
CA LEU A 98 -6.90 14.98 5.99
C LEU A 98 -6.23 16.36 6.20
N GLU A 99 -5.15 16.38 6.97
CA GLU A 99 -4.37 17.60 7.17
C GLU A 99 -3.73 18.04 5.85
N LYS A 100 -4.18 19.19 5.33
CA LYS A 100 -3.77 19.69 4.02
C LYS A 100 -2.28 19.98 3.99
N GLY A 101 -1.60 19.45 2.97
CA GLY A 101 -0.18 19.66 2.81
C GLY A 101 0.67 18.94 3.87
N PHE A 102 0.15 17.94 4.56
CA PHE A 102 0.99 17.07 5.37
C PHE A 102 1.72 16.02 4.51
N HIS A 103 0.96 15.26 3.69
CA HIS A 103 1.55 14.38 2.69
C HIS A 103 1.77 15.14 1.37
N PRO A 104 2.98 15.10 0.77
CA PRO A 104 3.33 15.96 -0.36
C PRO A 104 2.71 15.57 -1.70
N LEU A 105 2.32 14.30 -1.87
CA LEU A 105 1.86 13.76 -3.16
C LEU A 105 0.37 13.44 -3.20
N LEU A 106 -0.33 13.45 -2.05
CA LEU A 106 -1.75 13.11 -2.04
C LEU A 106 -2.56 14.26 -2.65
N PRO A 107 -3.62 13.96 -3.44
CA PRO A 107 -4.56 14.97 -3.85
C PRO A 107 -5.14 15.71 -2.63
N PRO A 108 -5.38 17.03 -2.72
CA PRO A 108 -5.86 17.82 -1.58
C PRO A 108 -7.33 17.56 -1.21
N GLN A 109 -8.07 16.87 -2.07
CA GLN A 109 -9.50 16.59 -1.95
C GLN A 109 -9.89 15.36 -2.80
N GLY A 110 -11.16 14.97 -2.71
CA GLY A 110 -11.73 13.81 -3.37
C GLY A 110 -11.77 12.56 -2.49
N TRP A 111 -12.24 11.46 -3.07
CA TRP A 111 -12.42 10.18 -2.40
C TRP A 111 -11.60 9.10 -3.09
N LEU A 112 -10.85 8.35 -2.29
CA LEU A 112 -10.24 7.10 -2.71
C LEU A 112 -11.11 5.94 -2.24
N TYR A 113 -11.27 4.95 -3.11
CA TYR A 113 -12.01 3.72 -2.81
C TYR A 113 -11.13 2.52 -3.12
N PHE A 114 -11.06 1.58 -2.19
CA PHE A 114 -10.18 0.42 -2.28
C PHE A 114 -11.03 -0.84 -2.37
N PHE A 115 -10.71 -1.66 -3.37
CA PHE A 115 -11.36 -2.94 -3.60
C PHE A 115 -10.31 -4.04 -3.79
N VAL A 116 -10.65 -5.25 -3.34
CA VAL A 116 -9.79 -6.43 -3.48
C VAL A 116 -10.61 -7.63 -3.96
N GLY A 117 -9.99 -8.49 -4.75
CA GLY A 117 -10.56 -9.76 -5.17
C GLY A 117 -9.96 -10.92 -4.42
N ASP A 118 -10.09 -12.09 -5.04
CA ASP A 118 -9.54 -13.33 -4.50
C ASP A 118 -8.01 -13.29 -4.48
N PHE A 119 -7.41 -13.36 -3.30
CA PHE A 119 -5.96 -13.44 -3.14
C PHE A 119 -5.47 -14.89 -2.96
N TRP A 120 -6.36 -15.88 -2.85
CA TRP A 120 -5.95 -17.27 -2.68
C TRP A 120 -5.27 -17.80 -3.96
N ASN A 121 -4.01 -18.23 -3.80
CA ASN A 121 -3.16 -18.77 -4.88
C ASN A 121 -2.78 -17.78 -5.99
N GLN A 122 -2.75 -16.47 -5.72
CA GLN A 122 -2.33 -15.46 -6.70
C GLN A 122 -1.07 -14.74 -6.24
N ASN A 123 -0.06 -14.65 -7.12
CA ASN A 123 1.14 -13.83 -6.88
C ASN A 123 0.86 -12.33 -7.05
N VAL A 124 -0.23 -11.98 -7.75
CA VAL A 124 -0.69 -10.60 -7.92
C VAL A 124 -2.15 -10.58 -7.53
N ILE A 125 -2.44 -9.96 -6.40
CA ILE A 125 -3.79 -9.89 -5.86
C ILE A 125 -4.64 -9.02 -6.79
N PRO A 126 -5.81 -9.49 -7.27
CA PRO A 126 -6.76 -8.68 -8.00
C PRO A 126 -7.24 -7.54 -7.11
N HIS A 127 -7.18 -6.31 -7.61
CA HIS A 127 -7.56 -5.15 -6.82
C HIS A 127 -7.88 -3.97 -7.72
N HIS A 128 -8.62 -3.00 -7.18
CA HIS A 128 -8.88 -1.73 -7.85
C HIS A 128 -8.85 -0.58 -6.84
N VAL A 129 -8.23 0.52 -7.25
CA VAL A 129 -8.32 1.80 -6.53
C VAL A 129 -9.04 2.78 -7.42
N LEU A 130 -10.17 3.30 -6.95
CA LEU A 130 -10.92 4.34 -7.64
C LEU A 130 -10.67 5.69 -7.00
N TYR A 131 -10.69 6.74 -7.81
CA TYR A 131 -10.60 8.12 -7.35
C TYR A 131 -11.73 8.95 -7.94
N TYR A 132 -12.36 9.77 -7.11
CA TYR A 132 -13.37 10.72 -7.51
C TYR A 132 -13.09 12.09 -6.90
N ASP A 133 -13.02 13.12 -7.74
CA ASP A 133 -12.87 14.51 -7.33
C ASP A 133 -14.06 15.34 -7.84
N GLY A 134 -15.19 15.19 -7.14
CA GLY A 134 -16.41 15.93 -7.45
C GLY A 134 -17.17 16.30 -6.19
N GLU A 135 -18.49 16.42 -6.29
CA GLU A 135 -19.32 16.94 -5.18
C GLU A 135 -19.83 15.81 -4.29
N VAL A 136 -19.89 16.05 -2.98
CA VAL A 136 -20.45 15.07 -2.02
C VAL A 136 -21.92 14.74 -2.32
N SER A 137 -22.65 15.66 -2.98
CA SER A 137 -24.05 15.46 -3.38
C SER A 137 -24.23 14.38 -4.45
N ASP A 138 -23.17 14.06 -5.18
CA ASP A 138 -23.21 13.02 -6.22
C ASP A 138 -23.03 11.62 -5.63
N LEU A 139 -22.57 11.53 -4.38
CA LEU A 139 -22.27 10.27 -3.71
C LEU A 139 -23.53 9.64 -3.12
N ALA A 140 -23.69 8.34 -3.32
CA ALA A 140 -24.74 7.57 -2.69
C ALA A 140 -24.24 6.18 -2.28
N PRO A 141 -24.70 5.62 -1.14
CA PRO A 141 -24.40 4.25 -0.78
C PRO A 141 -24.77 3.31 -1.93
N THR A 142 -23.79 2.62 -2.46
CA THR A 142 -23.94 1.83 -3.69
C THR A 142 -23.74 0.36 -3.37
N PRO A 143 -24.75 -0.52 -3.56
CA PRO A 143 -24.57 -1.96 -3.42
C PRO A 143 -23.79 -2.55 -4.61
N PRO A 144 -23.20 -3.75 -4.48
CA PRO A 144 -22.65 -4.45 -5.63
C PRO A 144 -23.72 -4.67 -6.71
N PRO A 145 -23.35 -4.62 -8.00
CA PRO A 145 -24.30 -4.80 -9.10
C PRO A 145 -25.04 -6.15 -9.00
N PRO A 146 -26.37 -6.18 -9.19
CA PRO A 146 -27.18 -7.39 -9.00
C PRO A 146 -26.98 -8.46 -10.08
N ASP A 147 -26.36 -8.10 -11.20
CA ASP A 147 -26.02 -8.96 -12.33
C ASP A 147 -24.66 -9.68 -12.17
N LEU A 148 -23.85 -9.26 -11.20
CA LEU A 148 -22.58 -9.90 -10.86
C LEU A 148 -22.75 -10.94 -9.75
N GLN A 149 -21.81 -11.88 -9.66
CA GLN A 149 -21.65 -12.67 -8.44
C GLN A 149 -21.30 -11.73 -7.28
N PRO A 150 -21.91 -11.93 -6.09
CA PRO A 150 -21.75 -11.01 -4.96
C PRO A 150 -20.35 -11.12 -4.36
N PRO A 151 -19.78 -10.04 -3.79
CA PRO A 151 -18.42 -10.06 -3.23
C PRO A 151 -18.18 -11.25 -2.30
N GLN A 152 -16.94 -11.78 -2.30
CA GLN A 152 -16.58 -12.93 -1.46
C GLN A 152 -16.85 -12.64 0.01
N GLN A 153 -16.55 -11.42 0.43
CA GLN A 153 -16.85 -10.92 1.76
C GLN A 153 -17.59 -9.58 1.69
N LEU A 154 -18.91 -9.66 1.55
CA LEU A 154 -19.79 -8.50 1.72
C LEU A 154 -20.11 -8.26 3.20
N LEU A 155 -19.26 -7.48 3.88
CA LEU A 155 -19.54 -7.02 5.24
C LEU A 155 -20.58 -5.90 5.21
N ARG A 156 -21.63 -6.04 6.03
CA ARG A 156 -22.69 -5.03 6.15
C ARG A 156 -22.45 -4.04 7.28
N GLU A 157 -21.59 -4.41 8.24
CA GLU A 157 -21.10 -3.49 9.24
C GLU A 157 -20.05 -2.58 8.62
N THR A 158 -19.98 -1.35 9.09
CA THR A 158 -18.99 -0.37 8.65
C THR A 158 -18.41 0.32 9.86
N ALA A 159 -17.16 0.74 9.77
CA ALA A 159 -16.51 1.53 10.81
C ALA A 159 -16.12 2.90 10.29
N LEU A 160 -16.50 3.95 11.03
CA LEU A 160 -16.02 5.29 10.72
C LEU A 160 -14.52 5.37 10.99
N LEU A 161 -13.78 5.87 10.00
CA LEU A 161 -12.33 5.95 10.02
C LEU A 161 -11.90 7.40 10.19
N SER A 162 -11.20 7.68 11.28
CA SER A 162 -10.49 8.95 11.48
C SER A 162 -9.00 8.71 11.36
N LEU A 163 -8.37 9.42 10.43
CA LEU A 163 -6.92 9.34 10.20
C LEU A 163 -6.28 10.65 10.67
N THR A 164 -5.16 10.52 11.37
CA THR A 164 -4.40 11.64 11.92
C THR A 164 -3.01 11.69 11.32
N ALA A 165 -2.49 12.89 11.11
CA ALA A 165 -1.14 13.08 10.61
C ALA A 165 -0.10 12.42 11.54
N GLY A 166 0.88 11.78 10.93
CA GLY A 166 1.91 11.01 11.64
C GLY A 166 3.12 10.75 10.75
N PHE A 167 4.10 10.06 11.31
CA PHE A 167 5.23 9.57 10.54
C PHE A 167 5.34 8.07 10.75
N THR A 168 5.80 7.36 9.74
CA THR A 168 6.31 6.00 9.88
C THR A 168 7.82 6.04 9.81
N MET A 169 8.50 5.24 10.62
CA MET A 169 9.94 5.06 10.55
C MET A 169 10.28 3.93 9.58
N ASP A 170 11.46 4.03 8.96
CA ASP A 170 12.02 3.00 8.11
C ASP A 170 12.12 1.68 8.91
N PRO A 171 11.50 0.58 8.44
CA PRO A 171 11.52 -0.69 9.15
C PRO A 171 12.93 -1.24 9.36
N ASP A 172 13.90 -0.88 8.52
CA ASP A 172 15.30 -1.29 8.66
C ASP A 172 15.99 -0.68 9.88
N LEU A 173 15.37 0.34 10.49
CA LEU A 173 15.83 0.95 11.72
C LEU A 173 15.21 0.37 12.98
N LEU A 174 14.22 -0.52 12.84
CA LEU A 174 13.68 -1.17 14.01
C LEU A 174 14.72 -2.16 14.54
N PRO A 175 15.00 -2.16 15.86
CA PRO A 175 15.74 -3.24 16.47
C PRO A 175 14.90 -4.49 16.24
N VAL A 176 15.23 -5.25 15.20
CA VAL A 176 14.50 -6.46 14.89
C VAL A 176 14.84 -7.41 16.04
N PHE A 177 13.95 -7.49 17.04
CA PHE A 177 14.04 -8.44 18.15
C PHE A 177 14.17 -9.90 17.65
N TRP A 178 13.98 -10.12 16.34
CA TRP A 178 14.05 -11.40 15.64
C TRP A 178 15.00 -11.46 14.42
N SER A 179 15.84 -10.44 14.12
CA SER A 179 16.84 -10.59 13.06
C SER A 179 18.07 -11.34 13.56
N ARG A 180 18.66 -12.15 12.70
CA ARG A 180 19.90 -12.89 12.96
C ARG A 180 21.16 -12.00 13.01
N SER A 181 21.04 -10.68 12.85
CA SER A 181 22.17 -9.78 12.64
C SER A 181 21.99 -8.47 13.40
N TYR A 182 22.21 -8.51 14.72
CA TYR A 182 22.40 -7.32 15.54
C TYR A 182 23.69 -6.60 15.09
N ASP A 183 23.57 -5.33 14.71
CA ASP A 183 24.72 -4.48 14.37
C ASP A 183 25.00 -3.54 15.54
N GLU A 184 26.00 -3.91 16.35
CA GLU A 184 26.47 -3.13 17.51
C GLU A 184 26.86 -1.70 17.14
N SER A 185 27.25 -1.43 15.88
CA SER A 185 27.62 -0.08 15.43
C SER A 185 26.42 0.89 15.36
N LYS A 186 25.19 0.37 15.40
CA LYS A 186 23.94 1.14 15.36
C LYS A 186 23.24 1.27 16.71
N GLU A 187 23.81 0.72 17.79
CA GLU A 187 23.20 0.67 19.13
C GLU A 187 22.75 2.05 19.64
N THR A 188 23.62 3.05 19.61
CA THR A 188 23.30 4.42 20.03
C THR A 188 22.22 5.07 19.16
N PHE A 189 22.17 4.73 17.88
CA PHE A 189 21.13 5.22 16.98
C PHE A 189 19.77 4.59 17.31
N TYR A 190 19.74 3.29 17.59
CA TYR A 190 18.52 2.62 18.05
C TYR A 190 18.03 3.16 19.40
N GLU A 191 18.92 3.43 20.36
CA GLU A 191 18.54 4.04 21.65
C GLU A 191 17.91 5.42 21.46
N THR A 192 18.44 6.22 20.52
CA THR A 192 17.89 7.55 20.18
C THR A 192 16.48 7.43 19.57
N LEU A 193 16.22 6.36 18.82
CA LEU A 193 14.95 6.13 18.14
C LEU A 193 13.93 5.34 18.96
N ALA A 194 14.35 4.71 20.06
CA ALA A 194 13.46 3.89 20.89
C ALA A 194 12.17 4.63 21.32
N PRO A 195 12.19 5.92 21.72
CA PRO A 195 10.98 6.67 22.04
C PRO A 195 10.05 6.91 20.84
N LEU A 196 10.55 6.78 19.61
CA LEU A 196 9.81 7.00 18.37
C LEU A 196 9.21 5.72 17.79
N SER A 197 9.60 4.55 18.30
CA SER A 197 9.09 3.25 17.84
C SER A 197 7.56 3.18 17.89
N GLU A 198 6.95 3.45 19.05
CA GLU A 198 5.49 3.40 19.23
C GLU A 198 4.74 4.43 18.36
N PRO A 199 5.08 5.74 18.36
CA PRO A 199 4.35 6.71 17.55
C PRO A 199 4.62 6.60 16.05
N CYS A 200 5.71 5.94 15.62
CA CYS A 200 6.13 5.83 14.22
C CYS A 200 6.13 4.40 13.65
N GLN A 201 5.59 3.42 14.37
CA GLN A 201 5.26 2.09 13.83
C GLN A 201 3.82 1.73 14.14
N PRO A 202 2.86 2.48 13.59
CA PRO A 202 1.46 2.12 13.74
C PRO A 202 1.18 0.79 13.04
N GLU A 203 0.84 -0.22 13.84
CA GLU A 203 0.21 -1.47 13.39
C GLU A 203 -1.30 -1.24 13.13
N THR A 204 -1.63 -0.13 12.50
CA THR A 204 -3.01 0.30 12.24
C THR A 204 -3.15 0.87 10.84
N THR A 205 -4.41 1.13 10.47
CA THR A 205 -4.81 1.46 9.12
C THR A 205 -4.22 2.81 8.80
N ARG A 206 -3.55 2.88 7.65
CA ARG A 206 -2.77 4.06 7.30
C ARG A 206 -2.75 4.35 5.81
N LEU A 207 -2.66 5.63 5.48
CA LEU A 207 -2.50 6.16 4.14
C LEU A 207 -1.12 6.81 4.03
N GLY A 208 -0.24 6.29 3.16
CA GLY A 208 1.16 6.72 3.11
C GLY A 208 2.05 6.07 4.18
N GLY A 209 3.33 6.45 4.18
CA GLY A 209 4.35 5.92 5.07
C GLY A 209 5.21 4.81 4.43
N TYR A 210 6.04 4.16 5.26
CA TYR A 210 6.75 2.95 4.90
C TYR A 210 5.79 1.76 4.87
N ALA A 211 6.08 0.79 4.02
CA ALA A 211 5.45 -0.52 4.04
C ALA A 211 5.64 -1.20 5.40
N TYR A 212 4.68 -2.04 5.81
CA TYR A 212 4.92 -2.94 6.94
C TYR A 212 5.75 -4.12 6.43
N GLY A 213 6.63 -4.63 7.29
CA GLY A 213 7.55 -5.73 7.00
C GLY A 213 7.60 -6.65 8.21
N PHE A 214 7.59 -7.98 7.98
CA PHE A 214 7.85 -9.00 8.98
C PHE A 214 9.16 -9.70 8.62
N GLN A 215 10.02 -9.94 9.61
CA GLN A 215 11.25 -10.76 9.47
C GLN A 215 12.21 -10.38 8.31
N GLY A 216 12.21 -9.13 7.85
CA GLY A 216 13.03 -8.67 6.73
C GLY A 216 12.40 -8.83 5.34
N ASP A 217 11.10 -9.15 5.26
CA ASP A 217 10.37 -9.15 4.01
C ASP A 217 10.11 -7.71 3.53
N HIS A 218 10.74 -7.36 2.41
CA HIS A 218 10.59 -6.08 1.75
C HIS A 218 9.46 -6.17 0.70
N VAL A 219 8.20 -6.08 1.12
CA VAL A 219 7.03 -6.09 0.22
C VAL A 219 7.11 -4.98 -0.84
N ASP A 220 7.79 -3.88 -0.51
CA ASP A 220 8.04 -2.79 -1.45
C ASP A 220 8.97 -3.21 -2.61
N HIS A 221 9.85 -4.20 -2.44
CA HIS A 221 10.67 -4.73 -3.53
C HIS A 221 9.80 -5.31 -4.66
N THR A 222 8.84 -6.19 -4.32
CA THR A 222 7.91 -6.78 -5.28
C THR A 222 7.03 -5.72 -5.93
N ALA A 223 6.53 -4.77 -5.13
CA ALA A 223 5.75 -3.64 -5.63
C ALA A 223 6.53 -2.80 -6.65
N ARG A 224 7.82 -2.53 -6.37
CA ARG A 224 8.68 -1.76 -7.27
C ARG A 224 8.96 -2.50 -8.57
N LEU A 225 9.21 -3.80 -8.53
CA LEU A 225 9.37 -4.59 -9.76
C LEU A 225 8.09 -4.55 -10.60
N TYR A 226 6.94 -4.81 -9.98
CA TYR A 226 5.64 -4.80 -10.65
C TYR A 226 5.36 -3.44 -11.33
N LEU A 227 5.42 -2.36 -10.54
CA LEU A 227 5.09 -1.00 -10.97
C LEU A 227 6.15 -0.37 -11.89
N ASN A 228 7.33 -0.98 -12.03
CA ASN A 228 8.37 -0.55 -12.97
C ASN A 228 8.47 -1.46 -14.19
N GLY A 229 7.37 -2.15 -14.51
CA GLY A 229 7.17 -2.80 -15.79
C GLY A 229 7.66 -4.24 -15.84
N PHE A 230 7.88 -4.89 -14.70
CA PHE A 230 8.19 -6.32 -14.60
C PHE A 230 6.98 -7.11 -14.08
N ALA A 231 5.77 -6.66 -14.43
CA ALA A 231 4.52 -7.20 -13.91
C ALA A 231 4.30 -8.67 -14.27
N THR A 232 4.75 -9.13 -15.44
CA THR A 232 4.63 -10.56 -15.80
C THR A 232 5.63 -11.41 -15.02
N LEU A 233 6.84 -10.93 -14.77
CA LEU A 233 7.80 -11.64 -13.93
C LEU A 233 7.26 -11.83 -12.50
N VAL A 234 6.66 -10.79 -11.92
CA VAL A 234 6.02 -10.86 -10.60
C VAL A 234 4.80 -11.80 -10.63
N ARG A 235 3.91 -11.66 -11.62
CA ARG A 235 2.72 -12.52 -11.79
C ARG A 235 3.07 -14.01 -11.79
N TYR A 236 4.16 -14.38 -12.43
CA TYR A 236 4.60 -15.76 -12.55
C TYR A 236 5.62 -16.19 -11.49
N GLY A 237 5.80 -15.41 -10.43
CA GLY A 237 6.59 -15.81 -9.26
C GLY A 237 8.09 -15.86 -9.49
N TYR A 238 8.61 -15.17 -10.52
CA TYR A 238 10.03 -15.20 -10.89
C TYR A 238 10.96 -14.78 -9.73
N PHE A 239 10.49 -13.89 -8.85
CA PHE A 239 11.24 -13.34 -7.72
C PHE A 239 10.93 -14.00 -6.38
N HIS A 240 10.10 -15.04 -6.35
CA HIS A 240 9.84 -15.82 -5.13
C HIS A 240 10.73 -17.08 -5.15
N PRO A 241 11.96 -17.04 -4.60
CA PRO A 241 12.67 -18.28 -4.32
C PRO A 241 11.85 -19.03 -3.27
N GLN A 242 11.34 -20.22 -3.60
CA GLN A 242 10.59 -21.05 -2.65
C GLN A 242 11.62 -21.91 -1.87
N PRO A 243 11.96 -21.60 -0.60
CA PRO A 243 12.99 -22.33 0.13
C PRO A 243 12.59 -23.77 0.51
N TRP A 244 11.36 -24.19 0.20
CA TRP A 244 10.82 -25.53 0.51
C TRP A 244 10.62 -26.43 -0.71
N PHE A 245 11.28 -26.18 -1.85
CA PHE A 245 11.38 -27.21 -2.89
C PHE A 245 12.07 -28.46 -2.31
N ARG A 246 11.27 -29.45 -1.90
CA ARG A 246 11.75 -30.68 -1.24
C ARG A 246 12.58 -31.57 -2.16
N SER A 247 12.55 -31.32 -3.48
CA SER A 247 13.31 -32.02 -4.51
C SER A 247 13.43 -31.22 -5.81
N GLU A 248 14.40 -31.58 -6.63
CA GLU A 248 14.57 -31.03 -7.99
C GLU A 248 13.34 -31.27 -8.88
N ALA A 249 12.68 -32.42 -8.74
CA ALA A 249 11.45 -32.73 -9.47
C ALA A 249 10.29 -31.79 -9.10
N ALA A 250 10.19 -31.37 -7.84
CA ALA A 250 9.18 -30.39 -7.40
C ALA A 250 9.47 -29.00 -7.99
N ARG A 251 10.75 -28.64 -8.09
CA ARG A 251 11.21 -27.42 -8.73
C ARG A 251 10.90 -27.42 -10.23
N GLU A 252 11.24 -28.49 -10.95
CA GLU A 252 10.94 -28.66 -12.39
C GLU A 252 9.43 -28.65 -12.68
N ALA A 253 8.63 -29.35 -11.88
CA ALA A 253 7.18 -29.38 -12.05
C ALA A 253 6.55 -27.98 -11.84
N HIS A 254 7.05 -27.21 -10.87
CA HIS A 254 6.63 -25.83 -10.65
C HIS A 254 6.95 -24.94 -11.85
N PHE A 255 8.19 -24.95 -12.34
CA PHE A 255 8.57 -24.16 -13.51
C PHE A 255 7.82 -24.57 -14.78
N ARG A 256 7.56 -25.88 -14.97
CA ARG A 256 6.69 -26.34 -16.07
C ARG A 256 5.27 -25.78 -15.95
N GLY A 257 4.70 -25.77 -14.75
CA GLY A 257 3.39 -25.17 -14.50
C GLY A 257 3.37 -23.67 -14.82
N ILE A 258 4.46 -22.96 -14.52
CA ILE A 258 4.64 -21.56 -14.93
C ILE A 258 4.66 -21.43 -16.46
N ASP A 259 5.45 -22.25 -17.16
CA ASP A 259 5.52 -22.21 -18.63
C ASP A 259 4.16 -22.47 -19.29
N GLU A 260 3.42 -23.47 -18.78
CA GLU A 260 2.06 -23.78 -19.23
C GLU A 260 1.09 -22.61 -18.98
N ALA A 261 1.18 -21.96 -17.80
CA ALA A 261 0.35 -20.81 -17.46
C ALA A 261 0.68 -19.56 -18.29
N ILE A 262 1.96 -19.32 -18.58
CA ILE A 262 2.43 -18.26 -19.47
C ILE A 262 1.90 -18.49 -20.89
N ALA A 263 1.99 -19.74 -21.38
CA ALA A 263 1.50 -20.11 -22.71
C ALA A 263 -0.02 -19.96 -22.81
N ALA A 264 -0.77 -20.41 -21.80
CA ALA A 264 -2.22 -20.31 -21.76
C ALA A 264 -2.73 -18.85 -21.75
N ALA A 265 -2.01 -17.95 -21.08
CA ALA A 265 -2.33 -16.52 -21.05
C ALA A 265 -1.87 -15.74 -22.30
N GLY A 266 -1.00 -16.34 -23.13
CA GLY A 266 -0.36 -15.64 -24.25
C GLY A 266 0.71 -14.64 -23.84
N ASP A 267 1.17 -14.69 -22.58
CA ASP A 267 2.11 -13.73 -22.00
C ASP A 267 3.58 -14.01 -22.35
N GLY A 268 3.88 -15.13 -23.03
CA GLY A 268 5.24 -15.59 -23.34
C GLY A 268 6.18 -14.52 -23.92
N PRO A 269 5.79 -13.81 -25.00
CA PRO A 269 6.63 -12.76 -25.57
C PRO A 269 6.93 -11.62 -24.58
N ARG A 270 5.94 -11.24 -23.76
CA ARG A 270 6.09 -10.17 -22.77
C ARG A 270 6.98 -10.61 -21.61
N TRP A 271 6.77 -11.83 -21.11
CA TRP A 271 7.60 -12.42 -20.07
C TRP A 271 9.07 -12.52 -20.49
N LEU A 272 9.34 -13.02 -21.70
CA LEU A 272 10.70 -13.12 -22.23
C LEU A 272 11.36 -11.74 -22.38
N ALA A 273 10.64 -10.75 -22.89
CA ALA A 273 11.13 -9.39 -23.02
C ALA A 273 11.40 -8.74 -21.66
N GLU A 274 10.53 -8.96 -20.66
CA GLU A 274 10.74 -8.47 -19.30
C GLU A 274 11.93 -9.16 -18.63
N ALA A 275 12.10 -10.48 -18.81
CA ALA A 275 13.21 -11.26 -18.27
C ALA A 275 14.55 -10.83 -18.89
N GLU A 276 14.63 -10.72 -20.22
CA GLU A 276 15.83 -10.23 -20.91
C GLU A 276 16.18 -8.80 -20.48
N ARG A 277 15.18 -7.93 -20.37
CA ARG A 277 15.41 -6.56 -19.89
C ARG A 277 15.92 -6.58 -18.45
N TYR A 278 15.35 -7.40 -17.57
CA TYR A 278 15.74 -7.48 -16.17
C TYR A 278 17.20 -7.96 -16.03
N GLU A 279 17.61 -8.98 -16.77
CA GLU A 279 18.98 -9.49 -16.72
C GLU A 279 20.01 -8.51 -17.26
N ASN A 280 19.63 -7.72 -18.25
CA ASN A 280 20.49 -6.70 -18.84
C ASN A 280 20.43 -5.34 -18.13
N LEU A 281 19.73 -5.22 -17.00
CA LEU A 281 19.73 -3.98 -16.23
C LEU A 281 21.14 -3.70 -15.71
N PRO A 282 21.75 -2.55 -16.08
CA PRO A 282 23.11 -2.22 -15.64
C PRO A 282 23.19 -2.00 -14.12
N ASN A 283 22.06 -1.67 -13.48
CA ASN A 283 21.93 -1.59 -12.05
C ASN A 283 20.53 -2.08 -11.62
N LYS A 284 20.43 -3.34 -11.14
CA LYS A 284 19.19 -3.91 -10.62
C LYS A 284 18.70 -3.16 -9.36
N GLU A 285 19.62 -2.63 -8.54
CA GLU A 285 19.28 -1.80 -7.37
C GLU A 285 18.57 -0.52 -7.79
N ALA A 286 18.89 0.08 -8.95
CA ALA A 286 18.23 1.31 -9.40
C ALA A 286 16.74 1.08 -9.73
N THR A 287 16.39 -0.10 -10.25
CA THR A 287 14.98 -0.51 -10.47
C THR A 287 14.27 -0.70 -9.14
N ILE A 288 14.94 -1.31 -8.16
CA ILE A 288 14.46 -1.45 -6.78
C ILE A 288 14.48 -0.10 -6.05
N ALA A 289 15.20 0.90 -6.53
CA ALA A 289 15.20 2.25 -5.98
C ALA A 289 14.08 3.12 -6.58
N ALA A 290 13.37 2.64 -7.60
CA ALA A 290 12.32 3.42 -8.25
C ALA A 290 11.24 3.84 -7.24
N PRO A 291 10.81 5.12 -7.26
CA PRO A 291 10.01 5.70 -6.18
C PRO A 291 8.58 5.16 -6.19
N VAL A 292 8.30 4.27 -5.24
CA VAL A 292 6.97 3.75 -4.92
C VAL A 292 6.59 4.18 -3.50
N GLU A 293 5.31 4.48 -3.32
CA GLU A 293 4.71 4.77 -2.03
C GLU A 293 3.76 3.65 -1.62
N LEU A 294 3.70 3.40 -0.31
CA LEU A 294 2.53 2.76 0.27
C LEU A 294 1.35 3.71 0.07
N LEU A 295 0.32 3.28 -0.63
CA LEU A 295 -0.92 4.04 -0.75
C LEU A 295 -1.81 3.80 0.47
N LEU A 296 -2.16 2.54 0.75
CA LEU A 296 -2.95 2.12 1.90
C LEU A 296 -2.31 0.90 2.57
N GLY A 297 -2.13 0.93 3.88
CA GLY A 297 -1.93 -0.25 4.70
C GLY A 297 -3.18 -0.51 5.53
N LEU A 298 -3.72 -1.72 5.46
CA LEU A 298 -4.94 -2.12 6.14
C LEU A 298 -4.65 -3.32 7.04
N GLU A 299 -4.76 -3.16 8.36
CA GLU A 299 -4.60 -4.28 9.29
C GLU A 299 -5.73 -5.30 9.14
N SER A 300 -5.54 -6.48 9.72
CA SER A 300 -6.65 -7.38 10.02
C SER A 300 -7.54 -6.74 11.10
N VAL A 301 -8.75 -6.34 10.72
CA VAL A 301 -9.68 -5.60 11.60
C VAL A 301 -11.13 -5.92 11.28
N MET A 302 -11.99 -5.71 12.27
CA MET A 302 -13.40 -6.11 12.22
C MET A 302 -13.49 -7.62 11.92
N ASN A 303 -14.19 -8.01 10.85
CA ASN A 303 -14.34 -9.39 10.42
C ASN A 303 -13.44 -9.74 9.24
N ARG A 304 -12.46 -8.89 8.89
CA ARG A 304 -11.54 -9.12 7.77
C ARG A 304 -10.16 -9.48 8.29
N TYR A 305 -9.66 -10.61 7.83
CA TYR A 305 -8.41 -11.21 8.27
C TYR A 305 -7.50 -11.47 7.08
N TRP A 306 -6.27 -10.96 7.15
CA TRP A 306 -5.26 -11.16 6.14
C TRP A 306 -4.34 -12.28 6.58
N LEU A 307 -4.66 -13.52 6.18
CA LEU A 307 -3.93 -14.71 6.61
C LEU A 307 -3.85 -14.80 8.15
N ASP A 308 -2.66 -14.92 8.74
CA ASP A 308 -2.44 -14.99 10.19
C ASP A 308 -2.36 -13.59 10.80
N MET A 309 -3.50 -12.89 10.79
CA MET A 309 -3.63 -11.53 11.37
C MET A 309 -2.67 -10.50 10.76
N GLY A 310 -2.35 -10.65 9.48
CA GLY A 310 -1.45 -9.79 8.74
C GLY A 310 -2.02 -8.45 8.30
N PHE A 311 -1.37 -7.85 7.30
CA PHE A 311 -1.71 -6.57 6.67
C PHE A 311 -1.86 -6.72 5.17
N LEU A 312 -2.91 -6.12 4.61
CA LEU A 312 -3.02 -5.86 3.17
C LEU A 312 -2.41 -4.50 2.85
N GLN A 313 -1.60 -4.42 1.80
CA GLN A 313 -0.86 -3.22 1.43
C GLN A 313 -1.00 -2.90 -0.05
N PHE A 314 -1.50 -1.70 -0.33
CA PHE A 314 -1.58 -1.11 -1.67
C PHE A 314 -0.39 -0.21 -1.92
N PHE A 315 0.14 -0.24 -3.13
CA PHE A 315 1.30 0.50 -3.57
C PHE A 315 1.03 1.22 -4.89
N ILE A 316 1.70 2.36 -5.06
CA ILE A 316 1.56 3.21 -6.25
C ILE A 316 2.89 3.92 -6.55
N ARG A 317 3.17 4.20 -7.82
CA ARG A 317 4.31 5.05 -8.19
C ARG A 317 4.10 6.47 -7.68
N GLN A 318 5.16 7.14 -7.22
CA GLN A 318 5.07 8.55 -6.82
C GLN A 318 4.55 9.46 -7.94
N ASP A 319 4.97 9.24 -9.19
CA ASP A 319 4.52 10.03 -10.35
C ASP A 319 3.03 9.82 -10.70
N ASP A 320 2.50 8.62 -10.43
CA ASP A 320 1.08 8.31 -10.64
C ASP A 320 0.23 8.94 -9.52
N LEU A 321 0.69 8.83 -8.27
CA LEU A 321 0.07 9.48 -7.12
C LEU A 321 0.01 11.00 -7.29
N ALA A 322 1.14 11.62 -7.67
CA ALA A 322 1.21 13.06 -7.92
C ALA A 322 0.31 13.53 -9.08
N ALA A 323 0.04 12.64 -10.03
CA ALA A 323 -0.82 12.90 -11.17
C ALA A 323 -2.28 12.44 -10.95
N ALA A 324 -2.63 11.98 -9.75
CA ALA A 324 -3.93 11.42 -9.41
C ALA A 324 -4.38 10.27 -10.35
N ARG A 325 -3.43 9.43 -10.79
CA ARG A 325 -3.68 8.24 -11.61
C ARG A 325 -3.64 6.98 -10.74
N PHE A 326 -4.80 6.40 -10.46
CA PHE A 326 -4.94 5.27 -9.54
C PHE A 326 -5.22 3.92 -10.25
N ASP A 327 -5.12 3.89 -11.57
CA ASP A 327 -5.33 2.70 -12.41
C ASP A 327 -4.12 1.77 -12.51
N ASN A 328 -2.96 2.22 -12.00
CA ASN A 328 -1.71 1.45 -11.98
C ASN A 328 -1.19 1.29 -10.54
N THR A 329 -1.78 0.34 -9.82
CA THR A 329 -1.42 0.02 -8.42
C THR A 329 -0.96 -1.44 -8.30
N PHE A 330 -0.33 -1.75 -7.17
CA PHE A 330 0.03 -3.11 -6.78
C PHE A 330 -0.52 -3.38 -5.38
N CYS A 331 -0.91 -4.62 -5.11
CA CYS A 331 -1.46 -5.01 -3.82
C CYS A 331 -0.82 -6.32 -3.38
N ASP A 332 -0.44 -6.40 -2.11
CA ASP A 332 0.17 -7.58 -1.51
C ASP A 332 -0.28 -7.77 -0.05
N ILE A 333 -0.14 -8.98 0.47
CA ILE A 333 -0.43 -9.32 1.86
C ILE A 333 0.86 -9.72 2.54
N ILE A 334 1.07 -9.20 3.74
CA ILE A 334 2.13 -9.66 4.64
C ILE A 334 1.53 -10.24 5.91
N SER A 335 2.06 -11.38 6.35
CA SER A 335 1.60 -12.14 7.51
C SER A 335 2.77 -12.94 8.08
N THR A 336 2.72 -13.26 9.37
CA THR A 336 3.71 -14.13 10.03
C THR A 336 3.59 -15.59 9.67
#